data_AF-A0A6P1YDR1-F1
#
_entry.id   AF-A0A6P1YDR1-F1
#
_cell.length_a   1.000
_cell.length_b   1.000
_cell.length_c   1.000
_cell.angle_alpha   90.00
_cell.angle_beta   90.00
_cell.angle_gamma   90.00
#
_symmetry.space_group_name_H-M   'P 1'
#
loop_
_entity.id
_entity.type
_entity.pdbx_description
1 polymer ?
#
loop_
_entity_poly.entity_id
_entity_poly.type
_entity_poly.pdbx_seq_one_letter_code
_entity_poly.pdbx_strand_id
1 'polypeptide(L)'
;MKKFSKILIITIIIFAILAIIGFLYIKFMELPVIEVRHINLKNVQDDSYIGEYKTFMVKVVVKVDVINNEITSIEIIEHQCGLGKKRKK
;
A
#
# COMPACT_ATOMS: atom_id res chain seq x y z
N MET A 1 4.16 36.65 31.39
CA MET A 1 3.22 36.14 30.36
C MET A 1 3.75 36.25 28.92
N LYS A 2 4.31 37.39 28.47
CA LYS A 2 4.81 37.57 27.09
C LYS A 2 5.95 36.59 26.67
N LYS A 3 6.86 36.21 27.58
CA LYS A 3 7.95 35.25 27.29
C LYS A 3 7.44 33.80 27.16
N PHE A 4 6.55 33.37 28.05
CA PHE A 4 5.90 32.06 27.98
C PHE A 4 5.04 31.91 26.71
N SER A 5 4.33 32.96 26.31
CA SER A 5 3.59 32.98 25.04
C SER A 5 4.53 32.84 23.82
N LYS A 6 5.68 33.51 23.82
CA LYS A 6 6.69 33.34 22.75
C LYS A 6 7.25 31.92 22.68
N ILE A 7 7.55 31.31 23.83
CA ILE A 7 8.06 29.94 23.90
C ILE A 7 7.01 28.95 23.39
N LEU A 8 5.75 29.11 23.80
CA LEU A 8 4.65 28.27 23.32
C LEU A 8 4.47 28.37 21.80
N ILE A 9 4.54 29.58 21.24
CA ILE A 9 4.45 29.80 19.79
C ILE A 9 5.60 29.09 19.06
N ILE A 10 6.83 29.19 19.56
CA ILE A 10 7.99 28.51 18.97
C ILE A 10 7.79 26.98 18.99
N THR A 11 7.31 26.43 20.10
CA THR A 11 7.04 24.98 20.21
C THR A 11 5.96 24.53 19.22
N ILE A 12 4.89 25.30 19.05
CA ILE A 12 3.82 25.00 18.09
C ILE A 12 4.35 25.04 16.65
N ILE A 13 5.19 26.03 16.33
CA ILE A 13 5.81 26.14 14.99
C ILE A 13 6.70 24.93 14.72
N ILE A 14 7.51 24.50 15.69
CA ILE A 14 8.36 23.30 15.54
C ILE A 14 7.49 22.06 15.30
N PHE A 15 6.40 21.89 16.05
CA PHE A 15 5.46 20.78 15.85
C PHE A 15 4.80 20.82 14.47
N ALA A 16 4.39 22.01 14.01
CA ALA A 16 3.80 22.17 12.68
C ALA A 16 4.79 21.80 11.57
N ILE A 17 6.06 22.20 11.69
CA ILE A 17 7.12 21.85 10.75
C ILE A 17 7.33 20.33 10.72
N LEU A 18 7.43 19.68 11.88
CA LEU A 18 7.57 18.22 11.97
C LEU A 18 6.39 17.48 11.35
N ALA A 19 5.16 17.96 11.59
CA ALA A 19 3.95 17.38 10.99
C ALA A 19 3.95 17.51 9.46
N ILE A 20 4.35 18.66 8.92
CA ILE A 20 4.47 18.88 7.47
C ILE A 20 5.51 17.95 6.87
N ILE A 21 6.69 17.82 7.48
CA ILE A 21 7.75 16.91 7.00
C ILE A 21 7.24 15.46 7.00
N GLY A 22 6.61 15.02 8.09
CA GLY A 22 6.04 13.66 8.18
C GLY A 22 4.97 13.40 7.12
N PHE A 23 4.09 14.38 6.88
CA PHE A 23 3.07 14.28 5.83
C PHE A 23 3.69 14.18 4.42
N LEU A 24 4.69 15.00 4.12
CA LEU A 24 5.38 14.95 2.82
C LEU A 24 6.14 13.63 2.63
N TYR A 25 6.79 13.12 3.68
CA TYR A 25 7.50 11.84 3.64
C TYR A 25 6.57 10.68 3.25
N ILE A 26 5.38 10.61 3.86
CA ILE A 26 4.35 9.62 3.52
C ILE A 26 3.85 9.84 2.09
N LYS A 27 3.54 11.09 1.71
CA LYS A 27 2.96 11.40 0.40
C LYS A 27 3.87 11.05 -0.77
N PHE A 28 5.19 11.21 -0.60
CA PHE A 28 6.19 10.98 -1.65
C PHE A 28 6.96 9.66 -1.48
N MET A 29 6.56 8.80 -0.53
CA MET A 29 7.18 7.50 -0.39
C MET A 29 6.88 6.65 -1.63
N GLU A 30 7.92 6.20 -2.30
CA GLU A 30 7.79 5.28 -3.43
C GLU A 30 7.43 3.88 -2.90
N LEU A 31 6.51 3.21 -3.58
CA LEU A 31 6.23 1.81 -3.31
C LEU A 31 7.38 0.96 -3.89
N PRO A 32 7.85 -0.07 -3.16
CA PRO A 32 8.90 -0.93 -3.68
C PRO A 32 8.42 -1.61 -4.97
N VAL A 33 9.31 -1.65 -5.96
CA VAL A 33 9.08 -2.40 -7.20
C VAL A 33 9.09 -3.88 -6.86
N ILE A 34 8.04 -4.58 -7.27
CA ILE A 34 7.92 -6.02 -7.06
C ILE A 34 8.45 -6.70 -8.32
N GLU A 35 9.49 -7.53 -8.16
CA GLU A 35 9.92 -8.42 -9.23
C GLU A 35 8.93 -9.58 -9.37
N VAL A 36 8.18 -9.58 -10.47
CA VAL A 36 7.31 -10.71 -10.82
C VAL A 36 8.15 -11.73 -11.57
N ARG A 37 8.32 -12.91 -10.96
CA ARG A 37 9.03 -14.02 -11.60
C ARG A 37 8.17 -14.64 -12.69
N HIS A 38 8.80 -15.02 -13.80
CA HIS A 38 8.15 -15.80 -14.83
C HIS A 38 7.93 -17.23 -14.33
N ILE A 39 6.68 -17.67 -14.29
CA ILE A 39 6.29 -19.02 -13.86
C ILE A 39 5.84 -19.79 -15.10
N ASN A 40 6.34 -21.01 -15.26
CA ASN A 40 5.85 -21.92 -16.29
C ASN A 40 4.56 -22.60 -15.81
N LEU A 41 3.42 -22.14 -16.33
CA LEU A 41 2.10 -22.66 -15.97
C LEU A 41 1.90 -24.15 -16.33
N LYS A 42 2.74 -24.72 -17.20
CA LYS A 42 2.70 -26.18 -17.49
C LYS A 42 3.02 -27.06 -16.29
N ASN A 43 3.69 -26.50 -15.29
CA ASN A 43 4.06 -27.20 -14.07
C ASN A 43 3.15 -26.81 -12.88
N VAL A 44 2.10 -26.06 -13.13
CA VAL A 44 1.12 -25.60 -12.14
C VAL A 44 -0.12 -26.46 -12.30
N GLN A 45 -0.66 -26.97 -11.19
CA GLN A 45 -1.88 -27.77 -11.23
C GLN A 45 -3.10 -26.87 -11.42
N ASP A 46 -4.13 -27.43 -12.03
CA ASP A 46 -5.40 -26.73 -12.18
C ASP A 46 -6.05 -26.57 -10.79
N ASP A 47 -6.10 -25.33 -10.30
CA ASP A 47 -6.68 -24.97 -8.99
C ASP A 47 -6.84 -23.44 -8.85
N SER A 48 -7.45 -23.04 -7.73
CA SER A 48 -7.58 -21.68 -7.23
C SER A 48 -6.44 -21.32 -6.28
N TYR A 49 -5.61 -20.35 -6.64
CA TYR A 49 -4.48 -19.87 -5.85
C TYR A 49 -4.77 -18.52 -5.22
N ILE A 50 -4.45 -18.34 -3.94
CA ILE A 50 -4.55 -17.04 -3.25
C ILE A 50 -3.15 -16.43 -3.12
N GLY A 51 -3.00 -15.22 -3.67
CA GLY A 51 -1.81 -14.40 -3.53
C GLY A 51 -2.08 -13.18 -2.65
N GLU A 52 -1.20 -12.91 -1.69
CA GLU A 52 -1.24 -11.71 -0.86
C GLU A 52 0.02 -10.87 -1.06
N TYR A 53 -0.17 -9.57 -1.21
CA TYR A 53 0.91 -8.59 -1.13
C TYR A 53 0.55 -7.50 -0.12
N LYS A 54 1.46 -7.25 0.84
CA LYS A 54 1.24 -6.29 1.93
C LYS A 54 2.47 -5.42 2.15
N THR A 55 2.24 -4.10 2.13
CA THR A 55 3.19 -3.05 2.49
C THR A 55 2.56 -2.16 3.57
N PHE A 56 3.31 -1.17 4.05
CA PHE A 56 2.79 -0.19 5.01
C PHE A 56 1.58 0.59 4.47
N MET A 57 1.54 0.88 3.16
CA MET A 57 0.48 1.68 2.54
C MET A 57 -0.55 0.91 1.74
N VAL A 58 -0.24 -0.31 1.29
CA VAL A 58 -1.10 -1.06 0.38
C VAL A 58 -1.14 -2.51 0.79
N LYS A 59 -2.34 -3.08 0.86
CA LYS A 59 -2.57 -4.51 0.99
C LYS A 59 -3.51 -4.97 -0.13
N VAL A 60 -3.13 -6.01 -0.87
CA VAL A 60 -3.97 -6.62 -1.89
C VAL A 60 -3.95 -8.13 -1.69
N VAL A 61 -5.14 -8.73 -1.73
CA VAL A 61 -5.31 -10.19 -1.79
C VAL A 61 -6.04 -10.50 -3.09
N VAL A 62 -5.48 -11.40 -3.89
CA VAL A 62 -6.05 -11.85 -5.16
C VAL A 62 -6.27 -13.36 -5.13
N LYS A 63 -7.31 -13.80 -5.83
CA LYS A 63 -7.54 -15.18 -6.19
C LYS A 63 -7.25 -15.33 -7.68
N VAL A 64 -6.48 -16.34 -8.05
CA VAL A 64 -6.13 -16.65 -9.43
C VAL A 64 -6.57 -18.08 -9.71
N ASP A 65 -7.42 -18.27 -10.71
CA ASP A 65 -7.88 -19.59 -11.12
C ASP A 65 -7.07 -20.05 -12.33
N VAL A 66 -6.40 -21.20 -12.22
CA VAL A 66 -5.62 -21.82 -13.29
C VAL A 66 -6.33 -23.07 -13.76
N ILE A 67 -6.58 -23.18 -15.05
CA ILE A 67 -7.20 -24.36 -15.68
C ILE A 67 -6.51 -24.61 -17.03
N ASN A 68 -6.20 -25.86 -17.34
CA ASN A 68 -5.49 -26.27 -18.56
C ASN A 68 -4.21 -25.46 -18.81
N ASN A 69 -3.44 -25.20 -17.75
CA ASN A 69 -2.18 -24.44 -17.78
C ASN A 69 -2.36 -22.96 -18.20
N GLU A 70 -3.57 -22.42 -18.11
CA GLU A 70 -3.90 -21.02 -18.40
C GLU A 70 -4.55 -20.34 -17.19
N ILE A 71 -4.29 -19.04 -17.01
CA ILE A 71 -4.99 -18.25 -16.02
C ILE A 71 -6.35 -17.87 -16.59
N THR A 72 -7.41 -18.41 -16.00
CA THR A 72 -8.79 -18.22 -16.47
C THR A 72 -9.51 -17.08 -15.76
N SER A 73 -9.11 -16.77 -14.54
CA SER A 73 -9.72 -15.69 -13.74
C SER A 73 -8.71 -15.08 -12.77
N ILE A 74 -8.85 -13.77 -12.56
CA ILE A 74 -8.15 -13.04 -11.51
C ILE A 74 -9.18 -12.19 -10.77
N GLU A 75 -9.42 -12.50 -9.51
CA GLU A 75 -10.35 -11.79 -8.64
C GLU A 75 -9.57 -11.07 -7.54
N ILE A 76 -9.90 -9.79 -7.28
CA ILE A 76 -9.35 -9.05 -6.15
C ILE A 76 -10.29 -9.26 -4.95
N ILE A 77 -9.88 -10.11 -4.02
CA ILE A 77 -10.62 -10.41 -2.78
C ILE A 77 -10.56 -9.22 -1.83
N GLU A 78 -9.38 -8.62 -1.67
CA GLU A 78 -9.15 -7.52 -0.74
C GLU A 78 -8.25 -6.48 -1.38
N HIS A 79 -8.58 -5.20 -1.21
CA HIS A 79 -7.74 -4.09 -1.64
C HIS A 79 -7.84 -2.94 -0.65
N GLN A 80 -6.79 -2.74 0.12
CA GLN A 80 -6.67 -1.66 1.10
C GLN A 80 -5.62 -0.66 0.64
N CYS A 81 -5.94 0.63 0.78
CA CYS A 81 -5.00 1.72 0.56
C CYS A 81 -4.91 2.59 1.82
N GLY A 82 -3.71 2.95 2.22
CA GLY A 82 -3.41 3.66 3.46
C GLY A 82 -3.98 5.08 3.49
N LEU A 83 -4.21 5.70 2.33
CA LEU A 83 -4.87 7.00 2.21
C LEU A 83 -6.40 6.92 2.08
N GLY A 84 -7.00 5.74 2.29
CA GLY A 84 -8.46 5.58 2.38
C GLY A 84 -9.23 5.89 1.09
N LYS A 85 -8.58 6.03 -0.06
CA LYS A 85 -9.29 6.19 -1.34
C LYS A 85 -10.10 4.92 -1.60
N LYS A 86 -11.43 5.04 -1.55
CA LYS A 86 -12.34 3.97 -1.97
C LYS A 86 -12.06 3.63 -3.44
N ARG A 87 -11.96 2.34 -3.72
CA ARG A 87 -12.04 1.78 -5.06
C ARG A 87 -13.33 2.30 -5.70
N LYS A 88 -13.22 3.18 -6.70
CA LYS A 88 -14.38 3.46 -7.58
C LYS A 88 -14.57 2.23 -8.46
N LYS A 89 -15.83 1.80 -8.52
CA LYS A 89 -16.31 0.63 -9.25
C LYS A 89 -16.14 0.86 -10.75
#